data_AF-A0A643JVZ3-F1
#
_entry.id   AF-A0A643JVZ3-F1
#
_cell.length_a   1.000
_cell.length_b   1.000
_cell.length_c   1.000
_cell.angle_alpha   90.00
_cell.angle_beta   90.00
_cell.angle_gamma   90.00
#
_symmetry.space_group_name_H-M   'P 1'
#
loop_
_entity.id
_entity.type
_entity.pdbx_description
1 polymer ?
#
loop_
_entity_poly.entity_id
_entity_poly.type
_entity_poly.pdbx_seq_one_letter_code
_entity_poly.pdbx_strand_id
1 'polypeptide(L)'
;MIPTDRHDNQRSSFDEETFREALVEFGGTEAERRVVARQARDLADSGQAEADRGAVLTADEIIRNLRDAPDGGPATRWNWWLGALEAAYGSYREFQVRRIPEV
;
A
#
# COMPACT_ATOMS: atom_id res chain seq x y z
N MET A 1 -9.82 -31.14 29.90
CA MET A 1 -9.12 -29.84 29.83
C MET A 1 -8.49 -29.77 28.45
N ILE A 2 -9.20 -29.16 27.50
CA ILE A 2 -8.69 -28.92 26.14
C ILE A 2 -7.83 -27.66 26.24
N PRO A 3 -6.56 -27.67 25.84
CA PRO A 3 -5.88 -26.42 25.53
C PRO A 3 -6.43 -25.95 24.18
N THR A 4 -7.34 -24.98 24.22
CA THR A 4 -7.63 -24.14 23.05
C THR A 4 -6.44 -23.20 22.86
N ASP A 5 -5.34 -23.74 22.32
CA ASP A 5 -4.31 -22.91 21.71
C ASP A 5 -4.84 -22.37 20.39
N ARG A 6 -4.60 -21.07 20.20
CA ARG A 6 -4.82 -20.27 18.99
C ARG A 6 -6.27 -20.14 18.52
N HIS A 7 -6.96 -19.14 19.06
CA HIS A 7 -7.75 -18.29 18.18
C HIS A 7 -6.81 -17.69 17.12
N ASP A 8 -6.85 -18.28 15.93
CA ASP A 8 -6.93 -17.60 14.64
C ASP A 8 -6.92 -16.05 14.74
N ASN A 9 -5.72 -15.46 14.77
CA ASN A 9 -5.52 -14.04 14.51
C ASN A 9 -5.06 -13.84 13.06
N GLN A 10 -5.76 -14.46 12.10
CA GLN A 10 -5.52 -14.37 10.66
C GLN A 10 -6.07 -13.06 10.03
N ARG A 11 -5.83 -11.89 10.63
CA ARG A 11 -6.04 -10.60 9.95
C ARG A 11 -4.94 -9.60 10.26
N SER A 12 -3.82 -9.75 9.58
CA SER A 12 -3.02 -8.61 9.11
C SER A 12 -2.45 -9.02 7.75
N SER A 13 -3.27 -8.92 6.70
CA SER A 13 -2.85 -9.29 5.34
C SER A 13 -1.77 -8.34 4.79
N PHE A 14 -1.54 -7.22 5.46
CA PHE A 14 -0.58 -6.20 5.07
C PHE A 14 0.03 -5.56 6.32
N ASP A 15 1.36 -5.66 6.46
CA ASP A 15 2.10 -5.00 7.55
C ASP A 15 2.37 -3.54 7.18
N GLU A 16 1.47 -2.66 7.65
CA GLU A 16 1.51 -1.21 7.40
C GLU A 16 2.75 -0.55 7.99
N GLU A 17 3.24 -1.02 9.15
CA GLU A 17 4.40 -0.42 9.81
C GLU A 17 5.68 -0.73 9.04
N THR A 18 5.89 -2.01 8.72
CA THR A 18 7.02 -2.44 7.90
C THR A 18 7.01 -1.75 6.53
N PHE A 19 5.85 -1.61 5.89
CA PHE A 19 5.73 -0.88 4.63
C PHE A 19 6.06 0.61 4.78
N ARG A 20 5.57 1.27 5.83
CA ARG A 20 5.87 2.68 6.11
C ARG A 20 7.37 2.91 6.32
N GLU A 21 8.06 1.99 7.01
CA GLU A 21 9.52 2.05 7.18
C GLU A 21 10.26 1.89 5.85
N ALA A 22 9.81 0.98 4.99
CA ALA A 22 10.40 0.81 3.67
C ALA A 22 10.29 2.07 2.79
N LEU A 23 9.20 2.86 2.92
CA LEU A 23 9.02 4.11 2.17
C LEU A 23 10.07 5.19 2.50
N VAL A 24 10.85 5.05 3.57
CA VAL A 24 11.95 5.97 3.91
C VAL A 24 12.96 6.08 2.76
N GLU A 25 13.13 5.03 1.95
CA GLU A 25 14.04 5.05 0.79
C GLU A 25 13.66 6.11 -0.26
N PHE A 26 12.39 6.52 -0.31
CA PHE A 26 11.89 7.54 -1.23
C PHE A 26 11.84 8.95 -0.61
N GLY A 27 12.30 9.10 0.64
CA GLY A 27 12.26 10.36 1.38
C GLY A 27 10.84 10.78 1.77
N GLY A 28 10.50 12.04 1.50
CA GLY A 28 9.23 12.64 1.90
C GLY A 28 9.08 12.89 3.40
N THR A 29 7.94 13.42 3.79
CA THR A 29 7.63 13.67 5.21
C THR A 29 7.08 12.42 5.89
N GLU A 30 7.11 12.39 7.22
CA GLU A 30 6.47 11.30 7.98
C GLU A 30 4.95 11.26 7.74
N ALA A 31 4.31 12.41 7.60
CA ALA A 31 2.89 12.50 7.27
C ALA A 31 2.61 11.89 5.89
N GLU A 32 3.46 12.18 4.89
CA GLU A 32 3.34 11.60 3.56
C GLU A 32 3.46 10.07 3.57
N ARG A 33 4.49 9.53 4.24
CA ARG A 33 4.67 8.07 4.36
C ARG A 33 3.50 7.40 5.09
N ARG A 34 2.97 8.01 6.15
CA ARG A 34 1.79 7.50 6.87
C ARG A 34 0.54 7.42 5.99
N VAL A 35 0.29 8.47 5.20
CA VAL A 35 -0.86 8.47 4.30
C VAL A 35 -0.71 7.39 3.23
N VAL A 36 0.47 7.25 2.62
CA VAL A 36 0.72 6.19 1.62
C VAL A 36 0.58 4.80 2.24
N ALA A 37 1.10 4.57 3.45
CA ALA A 37 0.97 3.28 4.12
C ALA A 37 -0.49 2.90 4.41
N ARG A 38 -1.28 3.87 4.87
CA ARG A 38 -2.72 3.68 5.07
C ARG A 38 -3.44 3.36 3.76
N GLN A 39 -3.18 4.11 2.69
CA GLN A 39 -3.79 3.85 1.38
C GLN A 39 -3.41 2.46 0.83
N ALA A 40 -2.17 2.01 1.04
CA ALA A 40 -1.73 0.68 0.64
C ALA A 40 -2.44 -0.43 1.41
N ARG A 41 -2.64 -0.24 2.72
CA ARG A 41 -3.44 -1.13 3.53
C ARG A 41 -4.90 -1.17 3.09
N ASP A 42 -5.52 -0.01 2.87
CA ASP A 42 -6.91 0.08 2.40
C ASP A 42 -7.08 -0.65 1.06
N LEU A 43 -6.10 -0.53 0.15
CA LEU A 43 -6.09 -1.27 -1.11
C LEU A 43 -5.95 -2.78 -0.89
N ALA A 44 -5.03 -3.23 -0.01
CA ALA A 44 -4.84 -4.64 0.29
C ALA A 44 -6.10 -5.26 0.94
N ASP A 45 -6.72 -4.56 1.90
CA ASP A 45 -7.92 -5.00 2.61
C ASP A 45 -9.16 -5.04 1.69
N SER A 46 -9.17 -4.26 0.60
CA SER A 46 -10.26 -4.31 -0.39
C SER A 46 -10.31 -5.63 -1.20
N GLY A 47 -9.18 -6.34 -1.30
CA GLY A 47 -9.03 -7.51 -2.17
C GLY A 47 -9.06 -7.22 -3.67
N GLN A 48 -9.25 -5.96 -4.10
CA GLN A 48 -9.38 -5.58 -5.50
C GLN A 48 -8.11 -5.92 -6.30
N ALA A 49 -6.94 -5.58 -5.76
CA ALA A 49 -5.67 -5.85 -6.43
C ALA A 49 -5.40 -7.35 -6.62
N GLU A 50 -5.88 -8.20 -5.72
CA GLU A 50 -5.79 -9.65 -5.86
C GLU A 50 -6.77 -10.17 -6.92
N ALA A 51 -8.01 -9.68 -6.91
CA ALA A 51 -9.02 -10.05 -7.90
C ALA A 51 -8.59 -9.69 -9.33
N ASP A 52 -7.98 -8.52 -9.53
CA ASP A 52 -7.57 -8.03 -10.85
C ASP A 52 -6.28 -8.70 -11.36
N ARG A 53 -5.32 -8.95 -10.46
CA ARG A 53 -3.98 -9.43 -10.83
C ARG A 53 -3.78 -10.93 -10.63
N GLY A 54 -4.70 -11.59 -9.95
CA GLY A 54 -4.61 -13.02 -9.60
C GLY A 54 -3.53 -13.35 -8.56
N ALA A 55 -3.03 -12.35 -7.83
CA ALA A 55 -1.99 -12.52 -6.81
C ALA A 55 -2.15 -11.52 -5.66
N VAL A 56 -1.91 -11.99 -4.44
CA VAL A 56 -1.96 -11.18 -3.21
C VAL A 56 -1.00 -10.00 -3.32
N LEU A 57 -1.48 -8.81 -2.95
CA LEU A 57 -0.67 -7.61 -2.94
C LEU A 57 0.22 -7.56 -1.69
N THR A 58 1.54 -7.59 -1.86
CA THR A 58 2.50 -7.55 -0.76
C THR A 58 3.26 -6.23 -0.68
N ALA A 59 3.75 -5.88 0.51
CA ALA A 59 4.57 -4.68 0.72
C ALA A 59 5.81 -4.66 -0.19
N ASP A 60 6.53 -5.79 -0.29
CA ASP A 60 7.71 -5.92 -1.16
C ASP A 60 7.37 -5.71 -2.63
N GLU A 61 6.20 -6.18 -3.07
CA GLU A 61 5.75 -5.96 -4.43
C GLU A 61 5.43 -4.48 -4.69
N ILE A 62 4.73 -3.82 -3.77
CA ILE A 62 4.45 -2.38 -3.90
C ILE A 62 5.78 -1.62 -3.98
N ILE A 63 6.71 -1.85 -3.06
CA ILE A 63 8.02 -1.18 -3.04
C ILE A 63 8.78 -1.39 -4.36
N ARG A 64 8.79 -2.61 -4.91
CA ARG A 64 9.39 -2.87 -6.22
C ARG A 64 8.76 -2.00 -7.33
N ASN A 65 7.44 -1.91 -7.38
CA ASN A 65 6.76 -1.05 -8.36
C ASN A 65 7.03 0.44 -8.12
N LEU A 66 7.13 0.88 -6.86
CA LEU A 66 7.42 2.28 -6.53
C LEU A 66 8.83 2.69 -6.95
N ARG A 67 9.80 1.78 -6.98
CA ARG A 67 11.17 2.06 -7.47
C ARG A 67 11.22 2.38 -8.96
N ASP A 68 10.32 1.80 -9.75
CA ASP A 68 10.21 2.04 -11.20
C ASP A 68 9.54 3.38 -11.54
N ALA A 69 8.87 4.00 -10.56
CA ALA A 69 8.25 5.30 -10.75
C ALA A 69 9.30 6.42 -10.93
N PRO A 70 8.96 7.50 -11.66
CA PRO A 70 9.80 8.69 -11.75
C PRO A 70 10.20 9.27 -10.39
N ASP A 71 11.25 10.09 -10.37
CA ASP A 71 11.70 10.77 -9.15
C ASP A 71 10.59 11.59 -8.50
N GLY A 72 10.54 11.54 -7.18
CA GLY A 72 9.50 12.15 -6.35
C GLY A 72 9.38 11.45 -5.01
N GLY A 73 8.59 12.07 -4.12
CA GLY A 73 8.28 11.52 -2.80
C GLY A 73 7.31 10.33 -2.86
N PRO A 74 7.08 9.65 -1.71
CA PRO A 74 6.20 8.49 -1.61
C PRO A 74 4.82 8.68 -2.27
N ALA A 75 4.16 9.83 -2.08
CA ALA A 75 2.82 10.05 -2.67
C ALA A 75 2.86 10.19 -4.19
N THR A 76 3.94 10.75 -4.75
CA THR A 76 4.12 10.87 -6.20
C THR A 76 4.29 9.50 -6.83
N ARG A 77 5.20 8.69 -6.28
CA ARG A 77 5.45 7.31 -6.75
C ARG A 77 4.20 6.44 -6.60
N TRP A 78 3.49 6.55 -5.48
CA TRP A 78 2.24 5.86 -5.22
C TRP A 78 1.16 6.19 -6.26
N ASN A 79 0.90 7.48 -6.49
CA ASN A 79 -0.12 7.90 -7.45
C ASN A 79 0.26 7.55 -8.90
N TRP A 80 1.55 7.53 -9.24
CA TRP A 80 2.02 7.04 -10.53
C TRP A 80 1.67 5.56 -10.73
N TRP A 81 1.95 4.72 -9.73
CA TRP A 81 1.64 3.29 -9.80
C TRP A 81 0.12 3.03 -9.83
N LEU A 82 -0.68 3.72 -9.01
CA LEU A 82 -2.14 3.65 -9.10
C LEU A 82 -2.67 4.13 -10.45
N GLY A 83 -2.00 5.08 -11.10
CA GLY A 83 -2.33 5.49 -12.47
C GLY A 83 -2.14 4.35 -13.47
N ALA A 84 -1.10 3.54 -13.31
CA ALA A 84 -0.89 2.34 -14.13
C ALA A 84 -1.97 1.28 -13.87
N LEU A 85 -2.35 1.03 -12.60
CA LEU A 85 -3.44 0.12 -12.25
C LEU A 85 -4.80 0.60 -12.78
N GLU A 86 -5.09 1.90 -12.65
CA GLU A 86 -6.28 2.53 -13.22
C GLU A 86 -6.34 2.36 -14.74
N ALA A 87 -5.22 2.50 -15.44
CA ALA A 87 -5.16 2.31 -16.89
C ALA A 87 -5.36 0.86 -17.33
N ALA A 88 -4.93 -0.11 -16.51
CA ALA A 88 -5.03 -1.53 -16.80
C ALA A 88 -6.38 -2.14 -16.43
N TYR A 89 -6.93 -1.76 -15.27
CA TYR A 89 -8.07 -2.42 -14.64
C TYR A 89 -9.22 -1.47 -14.27
N GLY A 90 -8.92 -0.19 -14.05
CA GLY A 90 -9.89 0.81 -13.59
C GLY A 90 -10.24 0.69 -12.09
N SER A 91 -10.94 1.69 -11.56
CA SER A 91 -11.39 1.76 -10.15
C SER A 91 -10.29 1.87 -9.10
N TYR A 92 -9.12 2.43 -9.43
CA TYR A 92 -8.02 2.65 -8.46
C TYR A 92 -7.94 4.09 -7.95
N ARG A 93 -8.73 5.02 -8.51
CA ARG A 93 -8.72 6.45 -8.14
C ARG A 93 -9.10 6.74 -6.68
N GLU A 94 -9.80 5.84 -6.01
CA GLU A 94 -10.19 6.01 -4.60
C GLU A 94 -9.00 5.81 -3.65
N PHE A 95 -8.00 5.01 -4.06
CA PHE A 95 -6.81 4.74 -3.26
C PHE A 95 -5.71 5.80 -3.42
N GLN A 96 -5.91 6.79 -4.30
CA GLN A 96 -4.93 7.84 -4.55
C GLN A 96 -4.77 8.78 -3.36
N VAL A 97 -3.53 9.17 -3.09
CA VAL A 97 -3.22 10.23 -2.13
C VAL A 97 -3.59 11.57 -2.74
N ARG A 98 -4.64 12.21 -2.23
CA ARG A 98 -5.11 13.52 -2.70
C ARG A 98 -4.72 14.67 -1.79
N ARG A 99 -4.46 14.39 -0.51
CA ARG A 99 -4.01 15.36 0.48
C ARG A 99 -3.06 14.69 1.46
N ILE A 100 -2.02 15.41 1.81
CA ILE A 100 -1.14 15.08 2.92
C ILE A 100 -1.47 16.11 4.01
N PRO A 101 -1.77 15.70 5.25
CA PRO A 101 -1.98 16.64 6.34
C PRO A 101 -0.75 17.53 6.50
N GLU A 102 -0.97 18.83 6.66
CA GLU A 102 0.09 19.74 7.11
C GLU A 102 0.43 19.36 8.55
N VAL A 103 1.74 19.21 8.82
CA VAL A 103 2.28 18.85 10.14
C VAL A 103 2.28 20.02 11.10
#